data_AF-A0A7Y9RXR6-F1
#
_entry.id   AF-A0A7Y9RXR6-F1
#
_cell.length_a   1.000
_cell.length_b   1.000
_cell.length_c   1.000
_cell.angle_alpha   90.00
_cell.angle_beta   90.00
_cell.angle_gamma   90.00
#
_symmetry.space_group_name_H-M   'P 1'
#
loop_
_entity.id
_entity.type
_entity.pdbx_description
1 polymer ?
#
loop_
_entity_poly.entity_id
_entity_poly.type
_entity_poly.pdbx_seq_one_letter_code
_entity_poly.pdbx_strand_id
1 'polypeptide(L)'
;MTATTRRNQAALAVLAALGCVLLGSHLAGRPGPGELSAMRATNRDRVHHAWWWPVQQLGTPGIPPLLAVVAWRTNHPRLAMSAALALPIEKPSEVAIKRLLPRLRPARVDPDVRLLDDAPPDGPSYPSGHAAIATTAATLLWPHLSPRLRLLTALLTVGAGHARVHQGAHYFGDVVGGQLLGVDVGSTLRAAFDS
;
A
#
# COMPACT_ATOMS: atom_id res chain seq x y z
N MET A 1 28.43 15.64 4.37
CA MET A 1 28.05 14.22 4.58
C MET A 1 29.27 13.35 4.31
N THR A 2 29.79 12.60 5.29
CA THR A 2 31.06 11.86 5.14
C THR A 2 30.86 10.54 4.38
N ALA A 3 31.92 10.01 3.76
CA ALA A 3 31.88 8.78 2.98
C ALA A 3 31.38 7.57 3.81
N THR A 4 31.69 7.56 5.10
CA THR A 4 31.24 6.56 6.08
C THR A 4 29.72 6.60 6.29
N THR A 5 29.10 7.79 6.31
CA THR A 5 27.65 7.95 6.45
C THR A 5 26.91 7.40 5.23
N ARG A 6 27.41 7.65 4.00
CA ARG A 6 26.80 7.11 2.77
C ARG A 6 26.88 5.58 2.71
N ARG A 7 28.01 5.01 3.11
CA ARG A 7 28.22 3.55 3.10
C ARG A 7 27.30 2.84 4.12
N ASN A 8 27.10 3.44 5.29
CA ASN A 8 26.18 2.91 6.30
C ASN A 8 24.71 3.02 5.85
N GLN A 9 24.34 4.10 5.17
CA GLN A 9 23.00 4.24 4.58
C GLN A 9 22.74 3.21 3.48
N ALA A 10 23.72 2.96 2.60
CA ALA A 10 23.61 1.93 1.57
C ALA A 10 23.44 0.52 2.18
N ALA A 11 24.21 0.19 3.22
CA ALA A 11 24.08 -1.10 3.91
C ALA A 11 22.71 -1.26 4.60
N LEU A 12 22.21 -0.21 5.26
CA LEU A 12 20.88 -0.22 5.87
C LEU A 12 19.77 -0.36 4.83
N ALA A 13 19.89 0.28 3.67
CA ALA A 13 18.95 0.14 2.56
C ALA A 13 18.93 -1.30 2.02
N VAL A 14 20.09 -1.93 1.84
CA VAL A 14 20.17 -3.33 1.39
C VAL A 14 19.56 -4.28 2.42
N LEU A 15 19.84 -4.10 3.70
CA LEU A 15 19.24 -4.92 4.77
C LEU A 15 17.72 -4.74 4.86
N ALA A 16 17.23 -3.51 4.74
CA ALA A 16 15.80 -3.23 4.70
C ALA A 16 15.13 -3.89 3.48
N ALA A 17 15.75 -3.79 2.29
CA ALA A 17 15.26 -4.43 1.09
C ALA A 17 15.21 -5.97 1.23
N LEU A 18 16.27 -6.59 1.76
CA LEU A 18 16.30 -8.04 2.03
C LEU A 18 15.24 -8.45 3.07
N GLY A 19 15.07 -7.66 4.13
CA GLY A 19 14.02 -7.86 5.12
C GLY A 19 12.63 -7.78 4.51
N CYS A 20 12.36 -6.81 3.64
CA CYS A 20 11.11 -6.68 2.89
C CYS A 20 10.86 -7.87 1.95
N VAL A 21 11.90 -8.40 1.30
CA VAL A 21 11.78 -9.58 0.43
C VAL A 21 11.47 -10.84 1.25
N LEU A 22 12.17 -11.07 2.37
CA LEU A 22 11.94 -12.21 3.24
C LEU A 22 10.55 -12.15 3.89
N LEU A 23 10.20 -10.99 4.44
CA LEU A 23 8.88 -10.75 5.01
C LEU A 23 7.80 -10.89 3.93
N GLY A 24 8.00 -10.29 2.76
CA GLY A 24 7.05 -10.38 1.65
C GLY A 24 6.85 -11.81 1.15
N SER A 25 7.91 -12.62 1.11
CA SER A 25 7.82 -14.04 0.75
C SER A 25 7.03 -14.84 1.78
N HIS A 26 7.19 -14.53 3.08
CA HIS A 26 6.41 -15.13 4.14
C HIS A 26 4.93 -14.71 4.06
N LEU A 27 4.66 -13.41 3.86
CA LEU A 27 3.31 -12.85 3.75
C LEU A 27 2.58 -13.33 2.48
N ALA A 28 3.31 -13.58 1.39
CA ALA A 28 2.76 -14.11 0.14
C ALA A 28 2.49 -15.62 0.18
N GLY A 29 2.85 -16.29 1.27
CA GLY A 29 2.62 -17.72 1.48
C GLY A 29 1.14 -18.10 1.54
N ARG A 30 0.89 -19.42 1.67
CA ARG A 30 -0.46 -19.92 1.90
C ARG A 30 -1.03 -19.31 3.19
N PRO A 31 -2.27 -18.81 3.17
CA PRO A 31 -2.87 -18.21 4.36
C PRO A 31 -2.99 -19.26 5.46
N GLY A 32 -2.57 -18.90 6.68
CA GLY A 32 -2.75 -19.74 7.85
C GLY A 32 -4.18 -19.70 8.37
N PRO A 33 -4.57 -20.63 9.26
CA PRO A 33 -5.92 -20.67 9.84
C PRO A 33 -6.31 -19.37 10.55
N GLY A 34 -5.36 -18.71 11.23
CA GLY A 34 -5.60 -17.44 11.91
C GLY A 34 -5.90 -16.28 10.95
N GLU A 35 -5.21 -16.21 9.81
CA GLU A 35 -5.45 -15.17 8.80
C GLU A 35 -6.81 -15.35 8.12
N LEU A 36 -7.21 -16.60 7.86
CA LEU A 36 -8.55 -16.93 7.35
C LEU A 36 -9.64 -16.61 8.37
N SER A 37 -9.44 -16.96 9.64
CA SER A 37 -10.38 -16.63 10.71
C SER A 37 -10.56 -15.12 10.86
N ALA A 38 -9.46 -14.36 10.86
CA ALA A 38 -9.50 -12.90 10.91
C ALA A 38 -10.20 -12.31 9.67
N MET A 39 -9.90 -12.83 8.47
CA MET A 39 -10.57 -12.46 7.23
C MET A 39 -12.09 -12.65 7.37
N ARG A 40 -12.55 -13.86 7.70
CA ARG A 40 -13.98 -14.18 7.88
C ARG A 40 -14.67 -13.28 8.91
N ALA A 41 -13.99 -12.95 10.00
CA ALA A 41 -14.54 -12.06 11.03
C ALA A 41 -14.77 -10.62 10.51
N THR A 42 -13.92 -10.19 9.57
CA THR A 42 -14.03 -8.87 8.93
C THR A 42 -14.90 -8.85 7.68
N ASN A 43 -14.94 -9.93 6.89
CA ASN A 43 -15.70 -10.04 5.65
C ASN A 43 -17.19 -10.23 5.96
N ARG A 44 -17.88 -9.12 6.22
CA ARG A 44 -19.29 -9.09 6.65
C ARG A 44 -20.22 -8.75 5.48
N ASP A 45 -21.33 -8.08 5.77
CA ASP A 45 -22.39 -7.80 4.81
C ASP A 45 -22.12 -6.56 3.93
N ARG A 46 -23.02 -6.34 2.96
CA ARG A 46 -22.97 -5.19 2.05
C ARG A 46 -23.28 -3.85 2.72
N VAL A 47 -23.85 -3.84 3.93
CA VAL A 47 -24.13 -2.60 4.66
C VAL A 47 -22.82 -2.02 5.18
N HIS A 48 -21.98 -2.86 5.80
CA HIS A 48 -20.66 -2.45 6.25
C HIS A 48 -19.71 -2.11 5.08
N HIS A 49 -19.89 -2.75 3.92
CA HIS A 49 -19.17 -2.38 2.71
C HIS A 49 -19.35 -0.89 2.35
N ALA A 50 -20.57 -0.35 2.46
CA ALA A 50 -20.85 1.05 2.13
C ALA A 50 -20.08 2.04 3.02
N TRP A 51 -19.71 1.65 4.23
CA TRP A 51 -18.92 2.49 5.15
C TRP A 51 -17.43 2.48 4.80
N TRP A 52 -16.92 1.35 4.33
CA TRP A 52 -15.51 1.18 3.99
C TRP A 52 -15.18 1.64 2.58
N TRP A 53 -16.17 1.63 1.68
CA TRP A 53 -15.99 2.01 0.28
C TRP A 53 -15.38 3.42 0.10
N PRO A 54 -15.83 4.48 0.80
CA PRO A 54 -15.20 5.80 0.66
C PRO A 54 -13.72 5.81 1.09
N VAL A 55 -13.37 5.06 2.14
CA VAL A 55 -12.00 5.00 2.67
C VAL A 55 -11.07 4.30 1.68
N GLN A 56 -11.56 3.29 0.96
CA GLN A 56 -10.77 2.61 -0.06
C GLN A 56 -10.34 3.56 -1.19
N GLN A 57 -11.15 4.59 -1.50
CA GLN A 57 -10.91 5.46 -2.65
C GLN A 57 -9.55 6.21 -2.51
N LEU A 58 -9.05 6.35 -1.28
CA LEU A 58 -7.72 6.89 -0.97
C LEU A 58 -6.56 6.02 -1.49
N GLY A 59 -6.83 4.78 -1.86
CA GLY A 59 -5.89 3.86 -2.49
C GLY A 59 -6.04 3.72 -4.01
N THR A 60 -6.85 4.56 -4.66
CA THR A 60 -7.10 4.43 -6.10
C THR A 60 -6.02 5.10 -6.95
N PRO A 61 -5.79 4.65 -8.20
CA PRO A 61 -4.83 5.27 -9.12
C PRO A 61 -5.04 6.77 -9.37
N GLY A 62 -6.23 7.32 -9.07
CA GLY A 62 -6.51 8.76 -9.18
C GLY A 62 -5.87 9.62 -8.09
N ILE A 63 -5.45 9.03 -6.96
CA ILE A 63 -4.94 9.79 -5.81
C ILE A 63 -3.57 10.43 -6.08
N PRO A 64 -2.55 9.73 -6.62
CA PRO A 64 -1.27 10.35 -6.94
C PRO A 64 -1.36 11.56 -7.90
N PRO A 65 -2.06 11.50 -9.05
CA PRO A 65 -2.19 12.66 -9.93
C PRO A 65 -3.00 13.80 -9.28
N LEU A 66 -4.04 13.49 -8.50
CA LEU A 66 -4.76 14.51 -7.73
C LEU A 66 -3.82 15.23 -6.75
N LEU A 67 -3.02 14.47 -6.00
CA LEU A 67 -2.01 15.03 -5.11
C LEU A 67 -1.00 15.90 -5.86
N ALA A 68 -0.56 15.46 -7.04
CA ALA A 68 0.35 16.24 -7.89
C ALA A 68 -0.25 17.59 -8.30
N VAL A 69 -1.51 17.59 -8.74
CA VAL A 69 -2.24 18.82 -9.11
C VAL A 69 -2.41 19.74 -7.92
N VAL A 70 -2.83 19.23 -6.77
CA VAL A 70 -3.00 20.03 -5.54
C VAL A 70 -1.65 20.63 -5.13
N ALA A 71 -0.61 19.81 -5.03
CA ALA A 71 0.73 20.25 -4.67
C ALA A 71 1.24 21.36 -5.61
N TRP A 72 1.05 21.21 -6.91
CA TRP A 72 1.39 22.24 -7.90
C TRP A 72 0.63 23.55 -7.65
N ARG A 73 -0.69 23.49 -7.46
CA ARG A 73 -1.53 24.66 -7.20
C ARG A 73 -1.22 25.35 -5.87
N THR A 74 -0.70 24.62 -4.89
CA THR A 74 -0.30 25.13 -3.57
C THR A 74 1.18 25.51 -3.49
N ASN A 75 1.88 25.64 -4.62
CA ASN A 75 3.30 26.03 -4.70
C ASN A 75 4.26 25.05 -3.98
N HIS A 76 3.97 23.75 -4.08
CA HIS A 76 4.84 22.66 -3.63
C HIS A 76 5.36 21.83 -4.83
N PRO A 77 6.22 22.40 -5.70
CA PRO A 77 6.61 21.77 -6.95
C PRO A 77 7.35 20.44 -6.78
N ARG A 78 8.18 20.31 -5.74
CA ARG A 78 8.89 19.05 -5.42
C ARG A 78 7.92 17.91 -5.08
N LEU A 79 6.94 18.19 -4.22
CA LEU A 79 5.86 17.24 -3.91
C LEU A 79 5.03 16.93 -5.16
N ALA A 80 4.77 17.92 -6.02
CA ALA A 80 4.05 17.70 -7.27
C ALA A 80 4.79 16.73 -8.20
N MET A 81 6.11 16.88 -8.36
CA MET A 81 6.95 15.98 -9.14
C MET A 81 6.98 14.56 -8.55
N SER A 82 7.19 14.45 -7.22
CA SER A 82 7.14 13.17 -6.53
C SER A 82 5.79 12.46 -6.71
N ALA A 83 4.68 13.18 -6.54
CA ALA A 83 3.34 12.63 -6.68
C ALA A 83 3.01 12.26 -8.14
N ALA A 84 3.50 13.02 -9.12
CA ALA A 84 3.33 12.70 -10.55
C ALA A 84 4.05 11.40 -10.95
N LEU A 85 5.19 11.12 -10.33
CA LEU A 85 5.98 9.90 -10.57
C LEU A 85 5.58 8.72 -9.69
N ALA A 86 4.76 8.94 -8.66
CA ALA A 86 4.36 7.89 -7.73
C ALA A 86 3.63 6.73 -8.41
N LEU A 87 2.59 6.98 -9.21
CA LEU A 87 1.85 5.91 -9.88
C LEU A 87 2.68 5.18 -10.97
N PRO A 88 3.43 5.88 -11.85
CA PRO A 88 4.33 5.24 -12.82
C PRO A 88 5.42 4.36 -12.20
N ILE A 89 5.78 4.56 -10.93
CA ILE A 89 6.79 3.75 -10.22
C ILE A 89 6.13 2.64 -9.39
N GLU A 90 5.10 2.98 -8.62
CA GLU A 90 4.39 2.04 -7.75
C GLU A 90 3.74 0.92 -8.57
N LYS A 91 3.04 1.25 -9.66
CA LYS A 91 2.24 0.26 -10.38
C LYS A 91 3.08 -0.83 -11.05
N PRO A 92 4.19 -0.51 -11.75
CA PRO A 92 5.08 -1.55 -12.27
C PRO A 92 5.74 -2.38 -11.16
N SER A 93 6.06 -1.76 -10.02
CA SER A 93 6.64 -2.46 -8.86
C SER A 93 5.65 -3.47 -8.26
N GLU A 94 4.39 -3.07 -8.07
CA GLU A 94 3.30 -3.95 -7.64
C GLU A 94 3.16 -5.13 -8.61
N VAL A 95 3.12 -4.86 -9.91
CA VAL A 95 2.98 -5.89 -10.95
C VAL A 95 4.18 -6.84 -10.97
N ALA A 96 5.40 -6.33 -10.79
CA ALA A 96 6.60 -7.16 -10.72
C ALA A 96 6.54 -8.10 -9.51
N ILE A 97 6.19 -7.59 -8.33
CA ILE A 97 6.07 -8.41 -7.11
C ILE A 97 4.95 -9.45 -7.28
N LYS A 98 3.82 -9.08 -7.89
CA LYS A 98 2.71 -10.00 -8.18
C LYS A 98 3.11 -11.20 -9.05
N ARG A 99 4.06 -10.99 -9.96
CA ARG A 99 4.60 -12.06 -10.82
C ARG A 99 5.58 -12.95 -10.07
N LEU A 100 6.37 -12.38 -9.17
CA LEU A 100 7.35 -13.11 -8.38
C LEU A 100 6.73 -13.91 -7.24
N LEU A 101 5.67 -13.37 -6.63
CA LEU A 101 5.01 -13.91 -5.45
C LEU A 101 3.50 -14.12 -5.73
N PRO A 102 3.13 -15.08 -6.60
CA PRO A 102 1.74 -15.30 -6.98
C PRO A 102 0.96 -15.94 -5.84
N ARG A 103 0.30 -15.10 -5.04
CA ARG A 103 -0.64 -15.53 -3.99
C ARG A 103 -2.07 -15.58 -4.53
N LEU A 104 -2.82 -16.63 -4.22
CA LEU A 104 -4.24 -16.72 -4.59
C LEU A 104 -5.10 -15.73 -3.79
N ARG A 105 -6.21 -15.26 -4.36
CA ARG A 105 -7.15 -14.36 -3.68
C ARG A 105 -8.03 -15.10 -2.64
N PRO A 106 -8.51 -14.40 -1.59
CA PRO A 106 -9.35 -14.99 -0.55
C PRO A 106 -10.55 -15.76 -1.07
N ALA A 107 -11.39 -15.14 -1.90
CA ALA A 107 -12.61 -15.74 -2.44
C ALA A 107 -12.36 -16.98 -3.34
N ARG A 108 -11.11 -17.24 -3.76
CA ARG A 108 -10.73 -18.44 -4.52
C ARG A 108 -10.30 -19.61 -3.64
N VAL A 109 -9.80 -19.33 -2.44
CA VAL A 109 -9.29 -20.33 -1.50
C VAL A 109 -10.38 -20.73 -0.52
N ASP A 110 -11.24 -19.79 -0.15
CA ASP A 110 -12.21 -19.95 0.91
C ASP A 110 -13.64 -19.59 0.40
N PRO A 111 -14.54 -20.59 0.26
CA PRO A 111 -15.89 -20.37 -0.24
C PRO A 111 -16.77 -19.55 0.71
N ASP A 112 -16.37 -19.43 1.99
CA ASP A 112 -17.08 -18.62 2.98
C ASP A 112 -16.79 -17.12 2.81
N VAL A 113 -15.76 -16.76 2.04
CA VAL A 113 -15.37 -15.37 1.79
C VAL A 113 -16.11 -14.82 0.57
N ARG A 114 -16.83 -13.71 0.79
CA ARG A 114 -17.58 -12.99 -0.23
C ARG A 114 -16.72 -11.88 -0.81
N LEU A 115 -16.63 -11.82 -2.13
CA LEU A 115 -16.09 -10.66 -2.82
C LEU A 115 -17.19 -9.56 -2.88
N LEU A 116 -16.98 -8.46 -2.17
CA LEU A 116 -17.98 -7.39 -1.99
C LEU A 116 -17.74 -6.16 -2.88
N ASP A 117 -16.71 -6.17 -3.73
CA ASP A 117 -16.32 -5.07 -4.61
C ASP A 117 -15.98 -5.58 -6.03
N ASP A 118 -15.55 -4.69 -6.91
CA ASP A 118 -15.19 -4.95 -8.31
C ASP A 118 -13.80 -5.60 -8.52
N ALA A 119 -13.12 -5.99 -7.44
CA ALA A 119 -11.80 -6.58 -7.54
C ALA A 119 -11.87 -7.87 -8.38
N PRO A 120 -10.90 -8.17 -9.25
CA PRO A 120 -10.91 -9.40 -10.02
C PRO A 120 -11.01 -10.63 -9.09
N PRO A 121 -11.86 -11.62 -9.38
CA PRO A 121 -11.95 -12.83 -8.57
C PRO A 121 -10.66 -13.65 -8.63
N ASP A 122 -9.93 -13.51 -9.74
CA ASP A 122 -8.73 -14.28 -10.07
C ASP A 122 -7.48 -13.40 -10.19
N GLY A 123 -6.32 -14.07 -10.26
CA GLY A 123 -5.01 -13.43 -10.34
C GLY A 123 -4.36 -13.20 -8.97
N PRO A 124 -3.13 -12.66 -8.96
CA PRO A 124 -2.33 -12.54 -7.74
C PRO A 124 -2.90 -11.51 -6.76
N SER A 125 -3.02 -11.90 -5.49
CA SER A 125 -3.50 -11.07 -4.38
C SER A 125 -2.38 -10.24 -3.74
N TYR A 126 -1.17 -10.78 -3.62
CA TYR A 126 -0.04 -10.11 -2.99
C TYR A 126 0.80 -9.28 -3.99
N PRO A 127 1.18 -8.02 -3.68
CA PRO A 127 0.70 -7.19 -2.57
C PRO A 127 -0.59 -6.45 -2.94
N SER A 128 -1.21 -5.79 -1.96
CA SER A 128 -2.38 -4.95 -2.20
C SER A 128 -1.99 -3.59 -2.80
N GLY A 129 -2.37 -3.35 -4.05
CA GLY A 129 -2.12 -2.07 -4.74
C GLY A 129 -2.85 -0.87 -4.10
N HIS A 130 -4.07 -1.06 -3.58
CA HIS A 130 -4.77 0.02 -2.88
C HIS A 130 -4.04 0.45 -1.61
N ALA A 131 -3.55 -0.52 -0.83
CA ALA A 131 -2.74 -0.23 0.34
C ALA A 131 -1.42 0.45 -0.04
N ALA A 132 -0.78 0.01 -1.14
CA ALA A 132 0.45 0.61 -1.65
C ALA A 132 0.24 2.07 -2.07
N ILE A 133 -0.73 2.37 -2.93
CA ILE A 133 -1.02 3.74 -3.38
C ILE A 133 -1.36 4.67 -2.21
N ALA A 134 -2.25 4.24 -1.30
CA ALA A 134 -2.62 5.04 -0.14
C ALA A 134 -1.41 5.34 0.75
N THR A 135 -0.51 4.36 0.93
CA THR A 135 0.69 4.51 1.74
C THR A 135 1.76 5.35 1.05
N THR A 136 1.90 5.25 -0.27
CA THR A 136 2.77 6.13 -1.06
C THR A 136 2.35 7.58 -0.89
N ALA A 137 1.06 7.88 -1.10
CA ALA A 137 0.53 9.25 -0.93
C ALA A 137 0.73 9.77 0.50
N ALA A 138 0.45 8.94 1.52
CA ALA A 138 0.69 9.27 2.92
C ALA A 138 2.16 9.58 3.22
N THR A 139 3.07 8.78 2.69
CA THR A 139 4.52 8.92 2.87
C THR A 139 5.04 10.21 2.23
N LEU A 140 4.55 10.54 1.03
CA LEU A 140 4.85 11.79 0.33
C LEU A 140 4.36 13.02 1.11
N LEU A 141 3.13 12.96 1.65
CA LEU A 141 2.53 14.06 2.40
C LEU A 141 3.15 14.25 3.79
N TRP A 142 3.69 13.20 4.40
CA TRP A 142 4.11 13.15 5.81
C TRP A 142 4.89 14.39 6.32
N PRO A 143 5.88 14.94 5.59
CA PRO A 143 6.64 16.12 6.04
C PRO A 143 5.79 17.39 6.13
N HIS A 144 4.73 17.47 5.34
CA HIS A 144 3.85 18.64 5.22
C HIS A 144 2.67 18.61 6.20
N LEU A 145 2.52 17.54 6.97
CA LEU A 145 1.39 17.33 7.88
C LEU A 145 1.74 17.71 9.33
N SER A 146 0.78 18.34 10.02
CA SER A 146 0.81 18.50 11.48
C SER A 146 0.71 17.14 12.19
N PRO A 147 1.10 17.02 13.47
CA PRO A 147 1.02 15.75 14.21
C PRO A 147 -0.39 15.10 14.20
N ARG A 148 -1.44 15.92 14.30
CA ARG A 148 -2.83 15.46 14.23
C ARG A 148 -3.17 14.90 12.85
N LEU A 149 -2.72 15.59 11.79
CA LEU A 149 -2.95 15.13 10.42
C LEU A 149 -2.14 13.87 10.10
N ARG A 150 -0.92 13.73 10.62
CA ARG A 150 -0.14 12.48 10.50
C ARG A 150 -0.87 11.29 11.11
N LEU A 151 -1.44 11.45 12.30
CA LEU A 151 -2.25 10.40 12.92
C LEU A 151 -3.48 10.07 12.06
N LEU A 152 -4.21 11.08 11.60
CA LEU A 152 -5.37 10.88 10.73
C LEU A 152 -4.99 10.15 9.44
N THR A 153 -3.92 10.57 8.77
CA THR A 153 -3.42 9.93 7.55
C THR A 153 -3.01 8.48 7.81
N ALA A 154 -2.31 8.20 8.92
CA ALA A 154 -1.96 6.83 9.28
C ALA A 154 -3.21 5.95 9.50
N LEU A 155 -4.23 6.47 10.21
CA LEU A 155 -5.49 5.78 10.42
C LEU A 155 -6.23 5.55 9.10
N LEU A 156 -6.23 6.51 8.18
CA LEU A 156 -6.84 6.38 6.87
C LEU A 156 -6.12 5.34 6.00
N THR A 157 -4.80 5.28 6.03
CA THR A 157 -4.01 4.25 5.33
C THR A 157 -4.30 2.85 5.88
N VAL A 158 -4.41 2.71 7.21
CA VAL A 158 -4.83 1.45 7.85
C VAL A 158 -6.27 1.11 7.45
N GLY A 159 -7.17 2.08 7.47
CA GLY A 159 -8.58 1.92 7.08
C GLY A 159 -8.75 1.52 5.61
N ALA A 160 -7.97 2.10 4.70
CA ALA A 160 -7.99 1.76 3.28
C ALA A 160 -7.53 0.32 3.05
N GLY A 161 -6.50 -0.12 3.78
CA GLY A 161 -6.08 -1.53 3.80
C GLY A 161 -7.16 -2.45 4.36
N HIS A 162 -7.73 -2.08 5.51
CA HIS A 162 -8.82 -2.83 6.15
C HIS A 162 -10.05 -2.97 5.24
N ALA A 163 -10.42 -1.92 4.50
CA ALA A 163 -11.51 -1.96 3.54
C ALA A 163 -11.33 -3.10 2.52
N ARG A 164 -10.10 -3.31 2.04
CA ARG A 164 -9.78 -4.39 1.08
C ARG A 164 -9.88 -5.79 1.68
N VAL A 165 -9.56 -5.93 2.97
CA VAL A 165 -9.76 -7.18 3.72
C VAL A 165 -11.24 -7.43 3.93
N HIS A 166 -11.96 -6.42 4.43
CA HIS A 166 -13.41 -6.48 4.62
C HIS A 166 -14.15 -6.88 3.33
N GLN A 167 -13.67 -6.43 2.17
CA GLN A 167 -14.24 -6.76 0.87
C GLN A 167 -13.91 -8.16 0.34
N GLY A 168 -13.06 -8.92 1.03
CA GLY A 168 -12.60 -10.23 0.57
C GLY A 168 -11.62 -10.16 -0.60
N ALA A 169 -11.07 -8.97 -0.92
CA ALA A 169 -10.16 -8.79 -2.05
C ALA A 169 -8.71 -9.17 -1.72
N HIS A 170 -8.29 -8.98 -0.47
CA HIS A 170 -6.91 -9.12 -0.02
C HIS A 170 -6.84 -9.63 1.42
N TYR A 171 -5.88 -10.49 1.73
CA TYR A 171 -5.59 -10.82 3.12
C TYR A 171 -4.83 -9.69 3.84
N PHE A 172 -4.74 -9.78 5.17
CA PHE A 172 -3.94 -8.85 5.97
C PHE A 172 -2.47 -8.80 5.53
N GLY A 173 -1.87 -9.96 5.20
CA GLY A 173 -0.50 -10.00 4.69
C GLY A 173 -0.30 -9.22 3.38
N ASP A 174 -1.30 -9.23 2.50
CA ASP A 174 -1.25 -8.48 1.24
C ASP A 174 -1.28 -6.97 1.49
N VAL A 175 -2.06 -6.53 2.49
CA VAL A 175 -2.14 -5.13 2.92
C VAL A 175 -0.81 -4.67 3.49
N VAL A 176 -0.20 -5.45 4.39
CA VAL A 176 1.11 -5.14 4.97
C VAL A 176 2.16 -5.06 3.86
N GLY A 177 2.17 -6.02 2.93
CA GLY A 177 3.07 -5.98 1.76
C GLY A 177 2.89 -4.74 0.90
N GLY A 178 1.63 -4.32 0.67
CA GLY A 178 1.32 -3.08 -0.03
C GLY A 178 1.82 -1.84 0.71
N GLN A 179 1.58 -1.77 2.02
CA GLN A 179 2.06 -0.66 2.85
C GLN A 179 3.60 -0.55 2.83
N LEU A 180 4.31 -1.67 2.91
CA LEU A 180 5.78 -1.69 2.79
C LEU A 180 6.24 -1.15 1.43
N LEU A 181 5.62 -1.60 0.35
CA LEU A 181 5.90 -1.08 -1.00
C LEU A 181 5.64 0.42 -1.08
N GLY A 182 4.54 0.90 -0.52
CA GLY A 182 4.20 2.32 -0.57
C GLY A 182 5.14 3.21 0.25
N VAL A 183 5.60 2.74 1.41
CA VAL A 183 6.66 3.43 2.19
C VAL A 183 7.95 3.50 1.38
N ASP A 184 8.35 2.41 0.73
CA ASP A 184 9.58 2.33 -0.06
C ASP A 184 9.56 3.29 -1.27
N VAL A 185 8.50 3.23 -2.08
CA VAL A 185 8.31 4.12 -3.24
C VAL A 185 8.23 5.58 -2.79
N GLY A 186 7.41 5.89 -1.78
CA GLY A 186 7.25 7.25 -1.29
C GLY A 186 8.54 7.84 -0.70
N SER A 187 9.31 7.04 0.03
CA SER A 187 10.59 7.48 0.60
C SER A 187 11.65 7.70 -0.47
N THR A 188 11.69 6.83 -1.48
CA THR A 188 12.61 6.95 -2.63
C THR A 188 12.34 8.22 -3.43
N LEU A 189 11.07 8.50 -3.73
CA LEU A 189 10.66 9.70 -4.45
C LEU A 189 10.98 10.96 -3.65
N ARG A 190 10.69 10.96 -2.34
CA ARG A 190 11.09 12.06 -1.46
C ARG A 190 12.59 12.27 -1.46
N ALA A 191 13.40 11.21 -1.34
CA ALA A 191 14.85 11.35 -1.40
C ALA A 191 15.33 11.95 -2.74
N ALA A 192 14.68 11.61 -3.85
CA ALA A 192 15.03 12.12 -5.18
C ALA A 192 14.71 13.62 -5.37
N PHE A 193 13.63 14.14 -4.77
CA PHE A 193 13.15 15.51 -5.03
C PHE A 193 13.24 16.47 -3.83
N ASP A 194 13.30 15.96 -2.60
CA ASP A 194 13.43 16.78 -1.38
C ASP A 194 14.90 17.15 -1.08
N SER A 195 15.86 16.58 -1.81
CA SER A 195 17.31 16.87 -1.72
C SER A 195 17.72 18.28 -2.17
#